data_AF-A0A2E5CBA9-F1
#
_entry.id   AF-A0A2E5CBA9-F1
#
_cell.length_a   1.000
_cell.length_b   1.000
_cell.length_c   1.000
_cell.angle_alpha   90.00
_cell.angle_beta   90.00
_cell.angle_gamma   90.00
#
_symmetry.space_group_name_H-M   'P 1'
#
loop_
_entity.id
_entity.type
_entity.pdbx_description
1 polymer ?
#
loop_
_entity_poly.entity_id
_entity_poly.type
_entity_poly.pdbx_seq_one_letter_code
_entity_poly.pdbx_strand_id
1 'polypeptide(L)'
;MCLKNIESNLKSIAYKKSIPFCYSCYKEAPSGVCKTCHSDDLMRLIPGVGCEYGTEWVVEELLKEDLEAVDTEEIFEQMIEECYEETTKVGFMEFSTVELMKNNDPIYWSMAQSEYVDGLAQDEQLISFDNGSNYYWIHDLESYIEENLEGAA
;
A
#
# COMPACT_ATOMS: atom_id res chain seq x y z
N MET A 1 5.01 -7.03 -14.16
CA MET A 1 4.21 -8.28 -14.05
C MET A 1 2.71 -7.96 -14.22
N CYS A 2 1.80 -8.93 -14.39
CA CYS A 2 0.36 -8.64 -14.35
C CYS A 2 -0.10 -8.45 -12.89
N LEU A 3 -1.02 -7.50 -12.60
CA LEU A 3 -1.53 -7.21 -11.24
C LEU A 3 -1.93 -8.47 -10.43
N LYS A 4 -2.54 -9.46 -11.09
CA LYS A 4 -2.92 -10.74 -10.46
C LYS A 4 -1.73 -11.52 -9.89
N ASN A 5 -0.53 -11.33 -10.42
CA ASN A 5 0.67 -11.93 -9.88
C ASN A 5 1.13 -11.24 -8.59
N ILE A 6 0.95 -9.91 -8.48
CA ILE A 6 1.33 -9.14 -7.28
C ILE A 6 0.51 -9.62 -6.07
N GLU A 7 -0.82 -9.61 -6.17
CA GLU A 7 -1.70 -10.07 -5.09
C GLU A 7 -1.41 -11.52 -4.67
N SER A 8 -1.24 -12.43 -5.64
CA SER A 8 -0.94 -13.84 -5.38
C SER A 8 0.43 -14.02 -4.72
N ASN A 9 1.43 -13.24 -5.12
CA ASN A 9 2.78 -13.28 -4.58
C ASN A 9 2.79 -12.73 -3.14
N LEU A 10 2.16 -11.58 -2.90
CA LEU A 10 1.99 -11.00 -1.56
C LEU A 10 1.25 -11.96 -0.63
N LYS A 11 0.18 -12.61 -1.10
CA LYS A 11 -0.51 -13.65 -0.34
C LYS A 11 0.41 -14.82 0.02
N SER A 12 1.27 -15.23 -0.91
CA SER A 12 2.25 -16.29 -0.66
C SER A 12 3.31 -15.87 0.38
N ILE A 13 3.78 -14.62 0.31
CA ILE A 13 4.70 -14.04 1.30
C ILE A 13 4.01 -13.97 2.67
N ALA A 14 2.77 -13.49 2.72
CA ALA A 14 1.97 -13.43 3.95
C ALA A 14 1.81 -14.81 4.61
N TYR A 15 1.53 -15.86 3.83
CA TYR A 15 1.47 -17.23 4.35
C TYR A 15 2.82 -17.74 4.88
N LYS A 16 3.95 -17.29 4.32
CA LYS A 16 5.29 -17.65 4.80
C LYS A 16 5.68 -16.89 6.07
N LYS A 17 5.34 -15.60 6.15
CA LYS A 17 5.74 -14.72 7.27
C LYS A 17 4.82 -14.80 8.49
N SER A 18 3.60 -15.34 8.36
CA SER A 18 2.69 -15.55 9.49
C SER A 18 2.62 -17.03 9.91
N ILE A 19 2.07 -17.28 11.10
CA ILE A 19 1.92 -18.63 11.67
C ILE A 19 0.44 -19.02 11.64
N PRO A 20 0.05 -20.21 11.15
CA PRO A 20 -1.31 -20.70 11.32
C PRO A 20 -1.66 -20.85 12.81
N PHE A 21 -2.79 -20.30 13.24
CA PHE A 21 -3.21 -20.25 14.63
C PHE A 21 -4.63 -20.78 14.81
N CYS A 22 -4.82 -21.72 15.73
CA CYS A 22 -6.13 -22.24 16.06
C CYS A 22 -6.76 -21.38 17.15
N TYR A 23 -7.74 -20.56 16.76
CA TYR A 23 -8.45 -19.69 17.71
C TYR A 23 -9.21 -20.48 18.78
N SER A 24 -9.92 -21.54 18.38
CA SER A 24 -10.71 -22.39 19.27
C SER A 24 -9.91 -23.06 20.39
N CYS A 25 -8.65 -23.44 20.11
CA CYS A 25 -7.76 -24.03 21.11
C CYS A 25 -6.71 -23.04 21.65
N TYR A 26 -6.72 -21.81 21.13
CA TYR A 26 -5.79 -20.72 21.43
C TYR A 26 -4.32 -21.15 21.38
N LYS A 27 -3.92 -21.81 20.28
CA LYS A 27 -2.58 -22.39 20.09
C LYS A 27 -2.14 -22.29 18.64
N GLU A 28 -0.83 -22.17 18.45
CA GLU A 28 -0.19 -22.29 17.13
C GLU A 28 -0.40 -23.69 16.55
N ALA A 29 -0.70 -23.73 15.26
CA ALA A 29 -0.96 -24.94 14.49
C ALA A 29 -0.13 -24.95 13.19
N PRO A 30 1.22 -24.89 13.27
CA PRO A 30 2.09 -24.74 12.10
C PRO A 30 2.00 -25.89 11.09
N SER A 31 1.45 -27.04 11.49
CA SER A 31 1.15 -28.17 10.60
C SER A 31 -0.02 -27.91 9.64
N GLY A 32 -0.73 -26.80 9.74
CA GLY A 32 -1.93 -26.50 8.95
C GLY A 32 -3.21 -27.14 9.48
N VAL A 33 -3.12 -27.91 10.58
CA VAL A 33 -4.26 -28.49 11.31
C VAL A 33 -3.95 -28.46 12.80
N CYS A 34 -4.94 -28.10 13.61
CA CYS A 34 -4.83 -28.11 15.07
C CYS A 34 -4.76 -29.54 15.60
N LYS A 35 -3.72 -29.87 16.38
CA LYS A 35 -3.57 -31.22 16.97
C LYS A 35 -4.57 -31.54 18.08
N THR A 36 -5.30 -30.54 18.60
CA THR A 36 -6.24 -30.72 19.72
C THR A 36 -7.68 -30.89 19.23
N CYS A 37 -8.18 -29.98 18.39
CA CYS A 37 -9.54 -30.04 17.87
C CYS A 37 -9.64 -30.56 16.43
N HIS A 38 -8.51 -30.85 15.78
CA HIS A 38 -8.43 -31.29 14.37
C HIS A 38 -9.00 -30.32 13.34
N SER A 39 -9.25 -29.07 13.75
CA SER A 39 -9.69 -28.01 12.85
C SER A 39 -8.53 -27.57 11.95
N ASP A 40 -8.84 -27.44 10.66
CA ASP A 40 -8.04 -26.84 9.60
C ASP A 40 -8.43 -25.38 9.33
N ASP A 41 -9.48 -24.89 9.98
CA ASP A 41 -9.89 -23.49 9.97
C ASP A 41 -9.02 -22.67 10.93
N LEU A 42 -7.89 -22.19 10.41
CA LEU A 42 -6.85 -21.51 11.16
C LEU A 42 -6.76 -20.04 10.76
N MET A 43 -6.68 -19.18 11.77
CA MET A 43 -6.30 -17.78 11.60
C MET A 43 -4.81 -17.66 11.26
N ARG A 44 -4.38 -16.45 10.92
CA ARG A 44 -2.96 -16.09 10.80
C ARG A 44 -2.54 -15.38 12.07
N LEU A 45 -1.32 -15.61 12.53
CA LEU A 45 -0.71 -14.95 13.68
C LEU A 45 0.61 -14.32 13.25
N ILE A 46 0.80 -13.06 13.61
CA ILE A 46 2.11 -12.39 13.62
C ILE A 46 2.41 -12.05 15.09
N PRO A 47 3.41 -12.69 15.73
CA PRO A 47 3.72 -12.45 17.13
C PRO A 47 4.02 -10.98 17.41
N GLY A 48 3.34 -10.39 18.39
CA GLY A 48 3.51 -8.98 18.77
C GLY A 48 2.65 -7.99 17.99
N VAL A 49 2.03 -8.40 16.88
CA VAL A 49 1.14 -7.55 16.07
C VAL A 49 -0.32 -7.94 16.31
N GLY A 50 -0.70 -9.18 15.97
CA GLY A 50 -2.11 -9.57 15.97
C GLY A 50 -2.39 -10.98 15.45
N CYS A 51 -3.64 -11.39 15.55
CA CYS A 51 -4.13 -12.68 15.04
C CYS A 51 -5.54 -12.53 14.46
N GLU A 52 -5.71 -12.77 13.17
CA GLU A 52 -6.98 -12.60 12.44
C GLU A 52 -7.06 -13.57 11.24
N TYR A 53 -8.27 -13.81 10.75
CA TYR A 53 -8.50 -14.58 9.53
C TYR A 53 -8.02 -13.85 8.27
N GLY A 54 -7.70 -14.64 7.24
CA GLY A 54 -7.24 -14.10 5.96
C GLY A 54 -5.76 -13.71 5.98
N THR A 55 -5.29 -13.25 4.82
CA THR A 55 -3.91 -12.80 4.59
C THR A 55 -3.83 -11.31 4.33
N GLU A 56 -4.97 -10.65 4.12
CA GLU A 56 -5.11 -9.26 3.73
C GLU A 56 -4.46 -8.35 4.77
N TRP A 57 -4.83 -8.51 6.05
CA TRP A 57 -4.24 -7.75 7.16
C TRP A 57 -2.74 -8.03 7.36
N VAL A 58 -2.27 -9.24 7.02
CA VAL A 58 -0.83 -9.58 7.08
C VAL A 58 -0.09 -8.84 5.97
N VAL A 59 -0.66 -8.77 4.77
CA VAL A 59 -0.07 -8.02 3.65
C VAL A 59 -0.02 -6.53 4.01
N GLU A 60 -1.10 -5.95 4.50
CA GLU A 60 -1.14 -4.55 4.93
C GLU A 60 -0.04 -4.23 5.96
N GLU A 61 0.11 -5.07 6.98
CA GLU A 61 1.16 -4.86 8.00
C GLU A 61 2.57 -4.96 7.41
N LEU A 62 2.83 -5.97 6.57
CA LEU A 62 4.15 -6.16 5.95
C LEU A 62 4.53 -4.99 5.05
N LEU A 63 3.58 -4.50 4.24
CA LEU A 63 3.83 -3.35 3.37
C LEU A 63 4.07 -2.08 4.17
N LYS A 64 3.35 -1.90 5.29
CA LYS A 64 3.54 -0.75 6.17
C LYS A 64 4.87 -0.78 6.92
N GLU A 65 5.38 -1.96 7.25
CA GLU A 65 6.67 -2.12 7.92
C GLU A 65 7.85 -1.98 6.95
N ASP A 66 7.73 -2.57 5.75
CA ASP A 66 8.84 -2.72 4.82
C ASP A 66 8.87 -1.64 3.70
N LEU A 67 7.76 -0.95 3.41
CA LEU A 67 7.64 0.07 2.37
C LEU A 67 7.10 1.40 2.91
N GLU A 68 7.46 2.48 2.21
CA GLU A 68 6.90 3.81 2.45
C GLU A 68 5.71 4.04 1.52
N ALA A 69 4.58 4.48 2.10
CA ALA A 69 3.41 4.84 1.30
C ALA A 69 3.69 6.13 0.51
N VAL A 70 3.10 6.23 -0.67
CA VAL A 70 3.26 7.39 -1.54
C VAL A 70 2.63 8.62 -0.90
N ASP A 71 3.41 9.69 -0.78
CA ASP A 71 2.89 11.01 -0.42
C ASP A 71 2.12 11.57 -1.62
N THR A 72 0.80 11.44 -1.58
CA THR A 72 -0.09 11.89 -2.65
C THR A 72 -0.06 13.40 -2.86
N GLU A 73 0.32 14.17 -1.84
CA GLU A 73 0.44 15.63 -1.95
C GLU A 73 1.72 15.97 -2.70
N GLU A 74 2.83 15.38 -2.30
CA GLU A 74 4.14 15.62 -2.92
C GLU A 74 4.13 15.27 -4.42
N ILE A 75 3.62 14.10 -4.80
CA ILE A 75 3.60 13.70 -6.23
C ILE A 75 2.71 14.61 -7.07
N PHE A 76 1.64 15.16 -6.48
CA PHE A 76 0.74 16.06 -7.18
C PHE A 76 1.36 17.46 -7.33
N GLU A 77 2.05 17.95 -6.29
CA GLU A 77 2.86 19.17 -6.38
C GLU A 77 3.93 19.06 -7.46
N GLN A 78 4.68 17.96 -7.48
CA GLN A 78 5.70 17.70 -8.49
C GLN A 78 5.10 17.70 -9.91
N MET A 79 3.94 17.05 -10.10
CA MET A 79 3.24 17.09 -11.39
C MET A 79 2.88 18.51 -11.83
N ILE A 80 2.41 19.35 -10.91
CA ILE A 80 2.11 20.76 -11.20
C ILE A 80 3.38 21.53 -11.56
N GLU A 81 4.48 21.33 -10.83
CA GLU A 81 5.78 21.96 -11.12
C GLU A 81 6.40 21.51 -12.46
N GLU A 82 6.12 20.28 -12.89
CA GLU A 82 6.55 19.78 -14.20
C GLU A 82 5.69 20.34 -15.34
N CYS A 83 4.40 20.58 -15.09
CA CYS A 83 3.46 21.08 -16.10
C CYS A 83 3.45 22.60 -16.23
N TYR A 84 3.78 23.32 -15.16
CA TYR A 84 3.66 24.78 -15.05
C TYR A 84 4.97 25.41 -14.57
N GLU A 85 5.11 26.72 -14.78
CA GLU A 85 6.27 27.44 -14.24
C GLU A 85 6.23 27.44 -12.70
N GLU A 86 7.41 27.32 -12.06
CA GLU A 86 7.55 27.34 -10.59
C GLU A 86 6.88 28.57 -9.94
N THR A 87 6.94 29.72 -10.64
CA THR A 87 6.36 30.97 -10.16
C THR A 87 5.35 31.58 -11.13
N THR A 88 4.26 32.11 -10.59
CA THR A 88 3.22 32.84 -11.33
C THR A 88 3.22 34.32 -10.97
N LYS A 89 3.15 35.18 -11.99
CA LYS A 89 3.01 36.64 -11.80
C LYS A 89 1.56 37.06 -11.68
N VAL A 90 1.27 37.84 -10.63
CA VAL A 90 -0.04 38.49 -10.41
C VAL A 90 0.18 39.99 -10.26
N GLY A 91 -0.14 40.74 -11.31
CA GLY A 91 0.16 42.17 -11.39
C GLY A 91 1.68 42.43 -11.38
N PHE A 92 2.19 43.00 -10.29
CA PHE A 92 3.61 43.29 -10.09
C PHE A 92 4.27 42.36 -9.03
N MET A 93 3.54 41.35 -8.56
CA MET A 93 4.00 40.37 -7.57
C MET A 93 4.28 39.02 -8.24
N GLU A 94 5.14 38.21 -7.61
CA GLU A 94 5.54 36.88 -8.06
C GLU A 94 5.33 35.91 -6.89
N PHE A 95 4.64 34.79 -7.16
CA PHE A 95 4.22 33.80 -6.17
C PHE A 95 4.61 32.41 -6.64
N SER A 96 4.80 31.45 -5.73
CA SER A 96 4.84 30.03 -6.11
C SER A 96 3.50 29.62 -6.72
N THR A 97 3.55 28.94 -7.86
CA THR A 97 2.36 28.49 -8.58
C THR A 97 1.55 27.49 -7.76
N VAL A 98 2.23 26.50 -7.15
CA VAL A 98 1.62 25.50 -6.26
C VAL A 98 0.93 26.17 -5.08
N GLU A 99 1.65 27.02 -4.34
CA GLU A 99 1.10 27.73 -3.19
C GLU A 99 -0.07 28.63 -3.58
N LEU A 100 0.01 29.29 -4.74
CA LEU A 100 -1.07 30.14 -5.24
C LEU A 100 -2.33 29.32 -5.52
N MET A 101 -2.19 28.14 -6.16
CA MET A 101 -3.32 27.25 -6.46
C MET A 101 -3.96 26.71 -5.19
N LYS A 102 -3.15 26.17 -4.25
CA LYS A 102 -3.61 25.65 -2.96
C LYS A 102 -4.36 26.68 -2.14
N ASN A 103 -3.79 27.88 -2.01
CA ASN A 103 -4.35 28.91 -1.13
C ASN A 103 -5.58 29.59 -1.74
N ASN A 104 -5.70 29.63 -3.07
CA ASN A 104 -6.81 30.28 -3.74
C ASN A 104 -8.06 29.38 -3.83
N ASP A 105 -7.89 28.08 -4.12
CA ASP A 105 -8.98 27.11 -4.13
C ASP A 105 -8.55 25.73 -3.59
N PRO A 106 -8.56 25.56 -2.25
CA PRO A 106 -8.14 24.31 -1.62
C PRO A 106 -9.09 23.14 -1.90
N ILE A 107 -10.36 23.41 -2.22
CA ILE A 107 -11.33 22.35 -2.53
C ILE A 107 -11.02 21.78 -3.91
N TYR A 108 -10.85 22.66 -4.90
CA TYR A 108 -10.48 22.22 -6.24
C TYR A 108 -9.12 21.54 -6.26
N TRP A 109 -8.15 22.04 -5.48
CA TRP A 109 -6.85 21.39 -5.30
C TRP A 109 -6.99 19.94 -4.84
N SER A 110 -7.73 19.71 -3.74
CA SER A 110 -7.94 18.36 -3.19
C SER A 110 -8.68 17.43 -4.17
N MET A 111 -9.66 17.95 -4.92
CA MET A 111 -10.35 17.16 -5.95
C MET A 111 -9.42 16.78 -7.10
N ALA A 112 -8.63 17.72 -7.60
CA ALA A 112 -7.70 17.50 -8.70
C ALA A 112 -6.59 16.51 -8.31
N GLN A 113 -6.08 16.59 -7.07
CA GLN A 113 -5.15 15.61 -6.51
C GLN A 113 -5.76 14.21 -6.49
N SER A 114 -6.99 14.07 -5.96
CA SER A 114 -7.68 12.77 -5.91
C SER A 114 -7.88 12.18 -7.31
N GLU A 115 -8.31 13.00 -8.29
CA GLU A 115 -8.49 12.56 -9.68
C GLU A 115 -7.16 12.14 -10.31
N TYR A 116 -6.07 12.84 -10.00
CA TYR A 116 -4.73 12.50 -10.48
C TYR A 116 -4.26 11.14 -9.93
N VAL A 117 -4.40 10.92 -8.63
CA VAL A 117 -4.04 9.64 -7.97
C VAL A 117 -4.89 8.50 -8.52
N ASP A 118 -6.19 8.72 -8.71
CA ASP A 118 -7.09 7.73 -9.34
C ASP A 118 -6.64 7.40 -10.77
N GLY A 119 -6.17 8.39 -11.54
CA GLY A 119 -5.57 8.19 -12.85
C GLY A 119 -4.33 7.30 -12.81
N LEU A 120 -3.40 7.58 -11.89
CA LEU A 120 -2.21 6.75 -11.69
C LEU A 120 -2.53 5.31 -11.28
N ALA A 121 -3.58 5.11 -10.47
CA ALA A 121 -4.05 3.78 -10.10
C ALA A 121 -4.70 3.04 -11.28
N GLN A 122 -5.48 3.75 -12.11
CA GLN A 122 -6.09 3.18 -13.33
C GLN A 122 -5.03 2.79 -14.37
N ASP A 123 -3.95 3.55 -14.46
CA ASP A 123 -2.81 3.28 -15.34
C ASP A 123 -1.85 2.20 -14.79
N GLU A 124 -2.25 1.50 -13.72
CA GLU A 124 -1.46 0.45 -13.06
C GLU A 124 -0.06 0.94 -12.64
N GLN A 125 0.05 2.17 -12.14
CA GLN A 125 1.29 2.70 -11.56
C GLN A 125 1.27 2.66 -10.03
N LEU A 126 0.09 2.94 -9.46
CA LEU A 126 -0.18 2.87 -8.03
C LEU A 126 -1.16 1.75 -7.71
N ILE A 127 -1.04 1.19 -6.51
CA ILE A 127 -2.00 0.23 -5.98
C ILE A 127 -2.23 0.48 -4.50
N SER A 128 -3.47 0.27 -4.04
CA SER A 128 -3.86 0.37 -2.64
C SER A 128 -4.41 -0.96 -2.16
N PHE A 129 -4.11 -1.29 -0.90
CA PHE A 129 -4.59 -2.51 -0.23
C PHE A 129 -5.60 -2.20 0.89
N ASP A 130 -5.86 -0.93 1.17
CA ASP A 130 -6.68 -0.46 2.30
C ASP A 130 -7.80 0.50 1.85
N ASN A 131 -8.37 0.20 0.68
CA ASN A 131 -9.44 0.97 0.04
C ASN A 131 -9.10 2.44 -0.24
N GLY A 132 -7.87 2.72 -0.66
CA GLY A 132 -7.42 4.05 -1.08
C GLY A 132 -6.95 4.93 0.08
N SER A 133 -6.66 4.36 1.25
CA SER A 133 -6.10 5.13 2.36
C SER A 133 -4.59 5.33 2.20
N ASN A 134 -3.88 4.32 1.70
CA ASN A 134 -2.48 4.36 1.32
C ASN A 134 -2.29 3.77 -0.09
N TYR A 135 -1.38 4.37 -0.84
CA TYR A 135 -0.97 3.91 -2.17
C TYR A 135 0.51 3.55 -2.14
N TYR A 136 0.89 2.56 -2.94
CA TYR A 136 2.26 2.12 -3.13
C TYR A 136 2.58 2.07 -4.62
N TRP A 137 3.81 2.41 -4.97
CA TRP A 137 4.30 2.22 -6.33
C TRP A 137 4.41 0.74 -6.67
N ILE A 138 3.93 0.37 -7.85
CA ILE A 138 4.01 -1.01 -8.30
C ILE A 138 5.47 -1.49 -8.42
N HIS A 139 6.40 -0.64 -8.85
CA HIS A 139 7.82 -1.03 -8.97
C HIS A 139 8.46 -1.34 -7.61
N ASP A 140 8.08 -0.64 -6.55
CA ASP A 140 8.58 -0.89 -5.19
C ASP A 140 8.02 -2.21 -4.66
N LEU A 141 6.75 -2.49 -4.95
CA LEU A 141 6.14 -3.78 -4.64
C LEU A 141 6.76 -4.94 -5.41
N GLU A 142 7.07 -4.74 -6.69
CA GLU A 142 7.75 -5.75 -7.50
C GLU A 142 9.13 -6.07 -6.90
N SER A 143 9.90 -5.04 -6.55
CA SER A 143 11.20 -5.19 -5.88
C SER A 143 11.06 -5.92 -4.54
N TYR A 144 10.09 -5.54 -3.72
CA TYR A 144 9.78 -6.20 -2.45
C TYR A 144 9.44 -7.69 -2.63
N ILE A 145 8.62 -8.00 -3.64
CA ILE A 145 8.22 -9.37 -3.95
C ILE A 145 9.43 -10.21 -4.37
N GLU A 146 10.29 -9.68 -5.24
CA GLU A 146 11.49 -10.36 -5.71
C GLU A 146 12.41 -10.71 -4.53
N GLU A 147 12.70 -9.74 -3.66
CA GLU A 147 13.55 -9.95 -2.48
C GLU A 147 12.98 -11.00 -1.51
N ASN A 148 11.67 -10.98 -1.27
CA ASN A 148 11.01 -11.87 -0.31
C ASN A 148 10.64 -13.25 -0.88
N LEU A 149 10.64 -13.42 -2.20
CA LEU A 149 10.48 -14.71 -2.85
C LEU A 149 11.81 -15.40 -3.17
N GLU A 150 12.84 -14.65 -3.58
CA GLU A 150 14.17 -15.21 -3.89
C GLU A 150 14.97 -15.54 -2.62
N GLY A 151 14.76 -14.82 -1.51
CA GLY A 151 15.33 -15.16 -0.20
C GLY A 151 14.87 -16.50 0.39
N ALA A 152 14.02 -17.26 -0.31
CA ALA A 152 13.52 -18.57 0.08
C ALA A 152 14.13 -19.75 -0.71
N ALA A 153 15.17 -19.52 -1.51
CA ALA A 153 15.92 -20.55 -2.23
C ALA A 153 17.18 -21.03 -1.50
#